data_AF-A0A8S3IGL3-F1
#
_entry.id   AF-A0A8S3IGL3-F1
#
_cell.length_a   1.000
_cell.length_b   1.000
_cell.length_c   1.000
_cell.angle_alpha   90.00
_cell.angle_beta   90.00
_cell.angle_gamma   90.00
#
_symmetry.space_group_name_H-M   'P 1'
#
loop_
_entity.id
_entity.type
_entity.pdbx_description
1 polymer ?
#
loop_
_entity_poly.entity_id
_entity_poly.type
_entity_poly.pdbx_seq_one_letter_code
_entity_poly.pdbx_strand_id
1 'polypeptide(L)'
;MFYQKGENKNGGVLVLLKLDIQVTRIECKLPNVCILDIKGEEVLRIAGVYAPESKSWTWDDLSQFLSRKCVVFGDFNVDIDHDGKKAETLLEWTDTNFLAPFTPVSPTSLRSGRVIDYALASGLSIDIQIYNGNTTSDHTPIISVIPTKIKNK
;
A
#
# COMPACT_ATOMS: atom_id res chain seq x y z
N MET A 1 5.48 -0.62 -16.35
CA MET A 1 5.14 0.58 -15.58
C MET A 1 3.63 0.72 -15.56
N PHE A 2 3.03 0.94 -14.40
CA PHE A 2 1.59 1.11 -14.23
C PHE A 2 1.32 2.38 -13.42
N TYR A 3 0.44 3.24 -13.91
CA TYR A 3 0.16 4.53 -13.30
C TYR A 3 -1.35 4.67 -13.08
N GLN A 4 -1.72 5.11 -11.87
CA GLN A 4 -3.05 5.63 -11.58
C GLN A 4 -2.94 7.12 -11.28
N LYS A 5 -3.76 7.94 -11.94
CA LYS A 5 -3.84 9.37 -11.67
C LYS A 5 -4.42 9.64 -10.28
N GLY A 6 -3.92 10.68 -9.63
CA GLY A 6 -4.50 11.20 -8.40
C GLY A 6 -5.69 12.13 -8.62
N GLU A 7 -6.25 12.61 -7.52
CA GLU A 7 -7.36 13.57 -7.52
C GLU A 7 -6.93 14.98 -7.97
N ASN A 8 -5.66 15.31 -7.78
CA ASN A 8 -5.08 16.61 -8.09
C ASN A 8 -3.63 16.46 -8.60
N LYS A 9 -2.97 17.59 -8.88
CA LYS A 9 -1.61 17.65 -9.42
C LYS A 9 -0.51 17.09 -8.50
N ASN A 10 -0.81 16.91 -7.20
CA ASN A 10 0.13 16.42 -6.20
C ASN A 10 -0.08 14.93 -5.86
N GLY A 11 -1.05 14.28 -6.51
CA GLY A 11 -1.36 12.87 -6.27
C GLY A 11 -0.98 11.97 -7.43
N GLY A 12 -1.35 10.70 -7.29
CA GLY A 12 -1.08 9.63 -8.25
C GLY A 12 -0.16 8.57 -7.68
N VAL A 13 -0.29 7.36 -8.21
CA VAL A 13 0.52 6.22 -7.79
C VAL A 13 1.16 5.59 -9.01
N LEU A 14 2.47 5.40 -8.93
CA LEU A 14 3.28 4.74 -9.93
C LEU A 14 3.79 3.41 -9.37
N VAL A 15 3.58 2.32 -10.10
CA VAL A 15 4.13 1.01 -9.78
C VAL A 15 5.10 0.59 -10.89
N LEU A 16 6.35 0.38 -10.49
CA LEU A 16 7.43 -0.11 -11.35
C LEU A 16 7.67 -1.58 -11.04
N LEU A 17 7.88 -2.36 -12.10
CA LEU A 17 8.07 -3.81 -12.02
C LEU A 17 9.24 -4.19 -12.91
N LYS A 18 10.02 -5.17 -12.45
CA LYS A 18 11.06 -5.80 -13.26
C LYS A 18 10.42 -6.49 -14.48
N LEU A 19 11.10 -6.43 -15.62
CA LEU A 19 10.55 -6.80 -16.94
C LEU A 19 10.08 -8.27 -17.04
N ASP A 20 10.74 -9.16 -16.31
CA ASP A 20 10.49 -10.60 -16.27
C ASP A 20 9.30 -10.97 -15.37
N ILE A 21 8.76 -10.05 -14.57
CA ILE A 21 7.59 -10.32 -13.72
C ILE A 21 6.31 -10.24 -14.55
N GLN A 22 5.54 -11.33 -14.56
CA GLN A 22 4.22 -11.37 -15.18
C GLN A 22 3.17 -10.73 -14.28
N VAL A 23 2.45 -9.74 -14.82
CA VAL A 23 1.37 -9.05 -14.09
C VAL A 23 0.15 -8.77 -14.96
N THR A 24 -1.00 -8.62 -14.32
CA THR A 24 -2.25 -8.11 -14.92
C THR A 24 -2.70 -6.88 -14.16
N ARG A 25 -3.07 -5.81 -14.89
CA ARG A 25 -3.67 -4.61 -14.29
C ARG A 25 -5.12 -4.91 -13.91
N ILE A 26 -5.51 -4.59 -12.67
CA ILE A 26 -6.92 -4.55 -12.28
C ILE A 26 -7.47 -3.16 -12.59
N GLU A 27 -8.61 -3.08 -13.28
CA GLU A 27 -9.28 -1.81 -13.53
C GLU A 27 -9.76 -1.22 -12.20
N CYS A 28 -9.30 -0.02 -11.89
CA CYS A 28 -9.67 0.70 -10.69
C CYS A 28 -9.88 2.17 -11.06
N LYS A 29 -11.07 2.69 -10.76
CA LYS A 29 -11.43 4.09 -11.01
C LYS A 29 -11.14 4.99 -9.82
N LEU A 30 -10.79 4.41 -8.67
CA LEU A 30 -10.40 5.20 -7.50
C LEU A 30 -9.11 5.96 -7.82
N PRO A 31 -9.08 7.27 -7.60
CA PRO A 31 -7.86 8.05 -7.76
C PRO A 31 -6.86 7.67 -6.67
N ASN A 32 -5.56 7.83 -6.96
CA ASN A 32 -4.48 7.46 -6.03
C ASN A 32 -4.41 5.96 -5.66
N VAL A 33 -5.01 5.06 -6.46
CA VAL A 33 -5.04 3.62 -6.19
C VAL A 33 -4.59 2.81 -7.41
N CYS A 34 -3.49 2.07 -7.28
CA CYS A 34 -2.88 1.31 -8.37
C CYS A 34 -2.79 -0.17 -8.01
N ILE A 35 -3.65 -1.01 -8.60
CA ILE A 35 -3.79 -2.43 -8.27
C ILE A 35 -3.29 -3.32 -9.41
N LEU A 36 -2.48 -4.33 -9.09
CA LEU A 36 -1.90 -5.30 -10.00
C LEU A 36 -2.00 -6.71 -9.43
N ASP A 37 -2.28 -7.69 -10.28
CA ASP A 37 -2.16 -9.10 -9.96
C ASP A 37 -0.83 -9.63 -10.49
N ILE A 38 0.07 -10.05 -9.60
CA ILE A 38 1.32 -10.72 -9.92
C ILE A 38 1.07 -12.22 -10.11
N LYS A 39 1.51 -12.77 -11.25
CA LYS A 39 1.33 -14.19 -11.57
C LYS A 39 2.43 -15.05 -10.93
N GLY A 40 2.01 -16.11 -10.26
CA GLY A 40 2.88 -17.07 -9.58
C GLY A 40 2.30 -18.48 -9.59
N GLU A 41 2.71 -19.31 -8.62
CA GLU A 41 1.95 -20.53 -8.27
C GLU A 41 0.53 -20.15 -7.81
N GLU A 42 0.45 -19.10 -6.99
CA GLU A 42 -0.79 -18.41 -6.63
C GLU A 42 -0.71 -16.96 -7.10
N VAL A 43 -1.86 -16.35 -7.39
CA VAL A 43 -1.91 -14.92 -7.71
C VAL A 43 -1.71 -14.12 -6.44
N LEU A 44 -0.74 -13.20 -6.46
CA LEU A 44 -0.52 -12.21 -5.42
C LEU A 44 -1.04 -10.86 -5.92
N ARG A 45 -2.02 -10.27 -5.23
CA ARG A 45 -2.49 -8.92 -5.56
C ARG A 45 -1.69 -7.87 -4.80
N ILE A 46 -1.15 -6.90 -5.51
CA ILE A 46 -0.49 -5.72 -4.94
C ILE A 46 -1.29 -4.48 -5.26
N ALA A 47 -1.60 -3.68 -4.25
CA ALA A 47 -2.15 -2.35 -4.42
C ALA A 47 -1.16 -1.31 -3.89
N GLY A 48 -0.87 -0.28 -4.69
CA GLY A 48 -0.24 0.95 -4.24
C GLY A 48 -1.31 2.00 -3.96
N VAL A 49 -1.27 2.64 -2.81
CA VAL A 49 -2.27 3.62 -2.35
C VAL A 49 -1.57 4.89 -1.89
N TYR A 50 -2.16 6.03 -2.23
CA TYR A 50 -1.89 7.30 -1.54
C TYR A 50 -3.23 7.83 -1.02
N ALA A 51 -3.37 7.95 0.30
CA ALA A 51 -4.63 8.29 0.95
C ALA A 51 -4.53 9.65 1.68
N PRO A 52 -4.48 10.77 0.94
CA PRO A 52 -4.50 12.09 1.57
C PRO A 52 -5.80 12.26 2.37
N GLU A 53 -5.79 13.17 3.34
CA GLU A 53 -6.98 13.46 4.14
C GLU A 53 -8.17 13.92 3.28
N SER A 54 -7.89 14.63 2.18
CA SER A 54 -8.88 15.14 1.24
C SER A 54 -9.43 14.12 0.25
N LYS A 55 -9.05 12.83 0.36
CA LYS A 55 -9.45 11.80 -0.61
C LYS A 55 -10.97 11.75 -0.76
N SER A 56 -11.44 11.56 -1.99
CA SER A 56 -12.86 11.54 -2.34
C SER A 56 -13.53 10.18 -2.10
N TRP A 57 -12.78 9.20 -1.61
CA TRP A 57 -13.20 7.82 -1.42
C TRP A 57 -12.99 7.35 0.03
N THR A 58 -13.70 6.30 0.42
CA THR A 58 -13.67 5.69 1.74
C THR A 58 -12.93 4.36 1.69
N TRP A 59 -12.48 3.86 2.85
CA TRP A 59 -11.82 2.55 2.90
C TRP A 59 -12.68 1.43 2.32
N ASP A 60 -14.00 1.50 2.53
CA ASP A 60 -14.95 0.52 1.97
C ASP A 60 -14.95 0.46 0.44
N ASP A 61 -14.68 1.58 -0.24
CA ASP A 61 -14.57 1.60 -1.70
C ASP A 61 -13.41 0.72 -2.21
N LEU A 62 -12.36 0.54 -1.39
CA LEU A 62 -11.22 -0.35 -1.69
C LEU A 62 -11.55 -1.83 -1.49
N SER A 63 -12.54 -2.16 -0.67
CA SER A 63 -12.84 -3.55 -0.25
C SER A 63 -13.09 -4.48 -1.44
N GLN A 64 -13.75 -3.99 -2.50
CA GLN A 64 -14.04 -4.77 -3.70
C GLN A 64 -12.79 -5.26 -4.45
N PHE A 65 -11.64 -4.60 -4.22
CA PHE A 65 -10.39 -4.94 -4.88
C PHE A 65 -9.50 -5.85 -4.04
N LEU A 66 -9.85 -6.12 -2.79
CA LEU A 66 -9.07 -7.02 -1.95
C LEU A 66 -9.18 -8.46 -2.46
N SER A 67 -8.21 -9.29 -2.08
CA SER A 67 -8.22 -10.71 -2.41
C SER A 67 -7.65 -11.50 -1.23
N ARG A 68 -7.87 -12.82 -1.23
CA ARG A 68 -7.37 -13.71 -0.17
C ARG A 68 -5.85 -13.64 0.03
N LYS A 69 -5.09 -13.24 -0.99
CA LYS A 69 -3.64 -13.10 -0.94
C LYS A 69 -3.24 -11.75 -1.53
N CYS A 70 -3.20 -10.72 -0.69
CA CYS A 70 -2.89 -9.37 -1.14
C CYS A 70 -2.01 -8.59 -0.16
N VAL A 71 -1.35 -7.57 -0.71
CA VAL A 71 -0.64 -6.54 0.06
C VAL A 71 -0.98 -5.17 -0.51
N VAL A 72 -1.39 -4.26 0.37
CA VAL A 72 -1.67 -2.85 0.08
C VAL A 72 -0.54 -2.03 0.67
N PHE A 73 0.31 -1.45 -0.17
CA PHE A 73 1.37 -0.53 0.22
C PHE A 73 0.90 0.91 0.03
N GLY A 74 1.26 1.81 0.94
CA GLY A 74 0.96 3.21 0.69
C GLY A 74 1.35 4.16 1.81
N ASP A 75 1.26 5.44 1.47
CA ASP A 75 1.07 6.52 2.43
C ASP A 75 -0.42 6.58 2.77
N PHE A 76 -0.78 6.08 3.95
CA PHE A 76 -2.15 6.07 4.45
C PHE A 76 -2.52 7.39 5.11
N ASN A 77 -1.54 8.27 5.37
CA ASN A 77 -1.66 9.48 6.17
C ASN A 77 -2.28 9.22 7.57
N VAL A 78 -2.23 7.98 8.06
CA VAL A 78 -2.76 7.52 9.35
C VAL A 78 -1.62 6.97 10.17
N ASP A 79 -1.39 7.50 11.36
CA ASP A 79 -0.50 6.86 12.34
C ASP A 79 -1.36 5.96 13.23
N ILE A 80 -1.15 4.64 13.12
CA ILE A 80 -2.01 3.64 13.77
C ILE A 80 -2.02 3.80 15.29
N ASP A 81 -0.90 4.24 15.89
CA ASP A 81 -0.76 4.34 17.33
C ASP A 81 -1.19 5.71 17.87
N HIS A 82 -1.19 6.75 17.04
CA HIS A 82 -1.29 8.14 17.50
C HIS A 82 -2.51 8.92 16.98
N ASP A 83 -3.19 8.46 15.92
CA ASP A 83 -4.28 9.23 15.30
C ASP A 83 -5.68 8.94 15.85
N GLY A 84 -5.80 8.18 16.95
CA GLY A 84 -7.06 7.91 17.65
C GLY A 84 -8.18 7.44 16.71
N LYS A 85 -9.28 8.19 16.64
CA LYS A 85 -10.46 7.88 15.83
C LYS A 85 -10.15 7.53 14.37
N LYS A 86 -9.17 8.21 13.77
CA LYS A 86 -8.80 7.99 12.36
C LYS A 86 -8.10 6.63 12.19
N ALA A 87 -7.26 6.25 13.14
CA ALA A 87 -6.65 4.93 13.21
C ALA A 87 -7.70 3.85 13.48
N GLU A 88 -8.61 4.06 14.44
CA GLU A 88 -9.72 3.14 14.73
C GLU A 88 -10.54 2.82 13.49
N THR A 89 -10.94 3.84 12.71
CA THR A 89 -11.73 3.63 11.48
C THR A 89 -10.97 2.83 10.42
N LEU A 90 -9.65 3.04 10.29
CA LEU A 90 -8.84 2.22 9.38
C LEU A 90 -8.75 0.78 9.91
N LEU A 91 -8.49 0.60 11.20
CA LEU A 91 -8.32 -0.71 11.81
C LEU A 91 -9.61 -1.55 11.78
N GLU A 92 -10.77 -0.94 12.03
CA GLU A 92 -12.07 -1.61 11.89
C GLU A 92 -12.30 -2.12 10.46
N TRP A 93 -11.94 -1.31 9.46
CA TRP A 93 -11.99 -1.73 8.06
C TRP A 93 -10.99 -2.85 7.77
N THR A 94 -9.76 -2.78 8.29
CA THR A 94 -8.77 -3.84 8.07
C THR A 94 -9.19 -5.15 8.70
N ASP A 95 -9.74 -5.12 9.92
CA ASP A 95 -10.24 -6.30 10.63
C ASP A 95 -11.39 -6.96 9.88
N THR A 96 -12.35 -6.15 9.40
CA THR A 96 -13.48 -6.61 8.59
C THR A 96 -13.02 -7.34 7.32
N ASN A 97 -11.87 -6.95 6.77
CA ASN A 97 -11.32 -7.49 5.54
C ASN A 97 -10.14 -8.44 5.74
N PHE A 98 -9.85 -8.86 6.98
CA PHE A 98 -8.73 -9.75 7.33
C PHE A 98 -7.37 -9.25 6.81
N LEU A 99 -7.13 -7.94 6.94
CA LEU A 99 -5.87 -7.29 6.63
C LEU A 99 -5.10 -7.04 7.93
N ALA A 100 -3.91 -7.61 8.05
CA ALA A 100 -3.01 -7.28 9.16
C ALA A 100 -2.14 -6.06 8.80
N PRO A 101 -1.97 -5.08 9.69
CA PRO A 101 -1.04 -3.97 9.49
C PRO A 101 0.40 -4.41 9.76
N PHE A 102 1.32 -3.97 8.89
CA PHE A 102 2.75 -4.18 9.00
C PHE A 102 3.44 -2.82 8.94
N THR A 103 3.83 -2.28 10.09
CA THR A 103 4.45 -0.96 10.23
C THR A 103 5.97 -1.07 10.42
N PRO A 104 6.77 -0.14 9.89
CA PRO A 104 8.17 -0.03 10.26
C PRO A 104 8.32 0.48 11.70
N VAL A 105 9.44 0.16 12.33
CA VAL A 105 9.74 0.53 13.73
C VAL A 105 10.14 2.00 13.94
N SER A 106 10.07 2.83 12.91
CA SER A 106 10.53 4.21 12.96
C SER A 106 9.66 5.11 12.08
N PRO A 107 9.67 6.44 12.29
CA PRO A 107 8.89 7.37 11.49
C PRO A 107 9.21 7.32 10.01
N THR A 108 8.19 7.36 9.18
CA THR A 108 8.33 7.44 7.73
C THR A 108 8.15 8.87 7.22
N SER A 109 7.34 9.69 7.91
CA SER A 109 7.21 11.11 7.63
C SER A 109 8.26 11.93 8.39
N LEU A 110 9.22 12.51 7.66
CA LEU A 110 10.29 13.36 8.22
C LEU A 110 9.75 14.69 8.76
N ARG A 111 8.62 15.18 8.22
CA ARG A 111 8.00 16.43 8.65
C ARG A 111 7.28 16.30 9.99
N SER A 112 6.60 15.18 10.21
CA SER A 112 5.69 15.00 11.34
C SER A 112 6.19 14.01 12.39
N GLY A 113 7.21 13.21 12.10
CA GLY A 113 7.68 12.16 13.00
C GLY A 113 6.70 11.00 13.15
N ARG A 114 5.75 10.85 12.22
CA ARG A 114 4.70 9.83 12.24
C ARG A 114 5.02 8.62 11.35
N VAL A 115 4.46 7.46 11.69
CA VAL A 115 4.52 6.24 10.90
C VAL A 115 3.25 6.14 10.05
N ILE A 116 3.31 6.67 8.83
CA ILE A 116 2.14 6.77 7.93
C ILE A 116 2.32 6.01 6.62
N ASP A 117 3.55 5.58 6.32
CA ASP A 117 3.88 4.75 5.17
C ASP A 117 4.11 3.32 5.66
N TYR A 118 3.24 2.40 5.26
CA TYR A 118 3.31 1.01 5.70
C TYR A 118 2.57 0.10 4.72
N ALA A 119 2.35 -1.15 5.14
CA ALA A 119 1.63 -2.14 4.37
C ALA A 119 0.49 -2.78 5.16
N LEU A 120 -0.57 -3.17 4.47
CA LEU A 120 -1.66 -3.99 4.98
C LEU A 120 -1.70 -5.28 4.18
N ALA A 121 -1.70 -6.46 4.81
CA ALA A 121 -1.63 -7.73 4.08
C ALA A 121 -2.67 -8.75 4.54
N SER A 122 -3.19 -9.54 3.60
CA SER A 122 -4.10 -10.66 3.85
C SER A 122 -3.58 -11.94 3.22
N GLY A 123 -3.64 -13.05 3.96
CA GLY A 123 -3.23 -14.39 3.50
C GLY A 123 -1.73 -14.62 3.38
N LEU A 124 -0.91 -13.71 3.90
CA LEU A 124 0.53 -13.86 4.03
C LEU A 124 1.08 -12.95 5.13
N SER A 125 2.25 -13.32 5.65
CA SER A 125 3.08 -12.44 6.49
C SER A 125 4.18 -11.83 5.63
N ILE A 126 4.52 -10.57 5.89
CA ILE A 126 5.58 -9.85 5.19
C ILE A 126 6.53 -9.25 6.22
N ASP A 127 7.77 -9.06 5.80
CA ASP A 127 8.72 -8.22 6.53
C ASP A 127 8.67 -6.81 5.95
N ILE A 128 8.80 -5.81 6.82
CA ILE A 128 8.87 -4.39 6.43
C ILE A 128 9.89 -3.67 7.29
N GLN A 129 10.63 -2.75 6.68
CA GLN A 129 11.62 -1.91 7.35
C GLN A 129 11.76 -0.58 6.63
N ILE A 130 12.40 0.38 7.30
CA ILE A 130 12.82 1.63 6.67
C ILE A 130 14.07 1.40 5.81
N TYR A 131 14.13 2.08 4.66
CA TYR A 131 15.36 2.25 3.92
C TYR A 131 16.21 3.39 4.51
N ASN A 132 17.35 3.06 5.11
CA ASN A 132 18.25 4.02 5.77
C ASN A 132 19.12 4.86 4.80
N GLY A 133 18.70 5.01 3.54
CA GLY A 133 19.39 5.85 2.56
C GLY A 133 18.90 7.29 2.59
N ASN A 134 19.64 8.18 1.90
CA ASN A 134 19.20 9.55 1.72
C ASN A 134 17.95 9.62 0.81
N THR A 135 17.04 10.53 1.13
CA THR A 135 15.83 10.83 0.34
C THR A 135 15.76 12.34 0.07
N THR A 136 15.18 12.73 -1.06
CA THR A 136 14.84 14.13 -1.36
C THR A 136 13.37 14.45 -1.07
N SER A 137 12.60 13.46 -0.61
CA SER A 137 11.22 13.62 -0.18
C SER A 137 11.18 13.89 1.33
N ASP A 138 10.08 14.47 1.80
CA ASP A 138 9.71 14.53 3.21
C ASP A 138 9.27 13.18 3.79
N HIS A 139 9.34 12.10 3.00
CA HIS A 139 9.10 10.72 3.42
C HIS A 139 10.33 9.84 3.20
N THR A 140 10.51 8.88 4.11
CA THR A 140 11.55 7.86 4.04
C THR A 140 10.98 6.60 3.36
N PRO A 141 11.64 6.03 2.34
CA PRO A 141 11.14 4.83 1.69
C PRO A 141 11.07 3.63 2.65
N ILE A 142 10.07 2.78 2.43
CA ILE A 142 9.95 1.48 3.07
C ILE A 142 10.44 0.38 2.13
N ILE A 143 11.03 -0.67 2.69
CA ILE A 143 11.38 -1.91 1.99
C ILE A 143 10.57 -3.03 2.60
N SER A 144 9.99 -3.87 1.77
CA SER A 144 9.28 -5.06 2.21
C SER A 144 9.70 -6.30 1.43
N VAL A 145 9.72 -7.43 2.12
CA VAL A 145 9.96 -8.75 1.53
C VAL A 145 8.66 -9.54 1.57
N ILE A 146 8.20 -9.94 0.39
CA ILE A 146 6.95 -10.70 0.23
C ILE A 146 7.32 -12.14 -0.13
N PRO A 147 7.03 -13.14 0.72
CA PRO A 147 7.37 -14.53 0.47
C PRO A 147 6.41 -15.13 -0.58
N THR A 148 6.71 -14.90 -1.86
CA THR A 148 5.92 -15.40 -2.99
C THR A 148 6.79 -16.01 -4.07
N LYS A 149 6.29 -17.08 -4.68
CA LYS A 149 6.92 -17.69 -5.86
C LYS A 149 6.31 -17.08 -7.11
N ILE A 150 7.09 -16.20 -7.74
CA ILE A 150 6.72 -15.55 -8.99
C ILE A 150 7.04 -16.45 -10.18
N LYS A 151 6.18 -16.41 -11.22
CA LYS A 151 6.51 -16.99 -12.52
C LYS A 151 7.20 -15.92 -13.36
N ASN A 152 8.44 -16.18 -13.73
CA ASN A 152 9.17 -15.34 -14.66
C ASN A 152 8.65 -15.56 -16.10
N LYS A 153 8.75 -14.53 -16.94
CA LYS A 153 8.54 -14.63 -18.39
C LYS A 153 9.67 -15.41 -19.07
#